data_AF-A0A2E6ZW75-F1
#
_entry.id   AF-A0A2E6ZW75-F1
#
_cell.length_a   1.000
_cell.length_b   1.000
_cell.length_c   1.000
_cell.angle_alpha   90.00
_cell.angle_beta   90.00
_cell.angle_gamma   90.00
#
_symmetry.space_group_name_H-M   'P 1'
#
loop_
_entity.id
_entity.type
_entity.pdbx_description
1 polymer ?
#
loop_
_entity_poly.entity_id
_entity_poly.type
_entity_poly.pdbx_seq_one_letter_code
_entity_poly.pdbx_strand_id
1 'polypeptide(L)'
;MVPTATPSVAGRRVRTCRGVVTGDAIVGANIFRDLLAKIRGIVADRSGAYGTEPQRARQIAFGEFREEAMRLGGDSVVGIDLDYEVVRVSLE
;
A
#
# COMPACT_ATOMS: atom_id res chain seq x y z
N MET A 1 -4.17 -11.73 -10.47
CA MET A 1 -5.10 -10.71 -9.98
C MET A 1 -4.76 -9.36 -10.59
N VAL A 2 -5.75 -8.58 -11.06
CA VAL A 2 -5.53 -7.22 -11.58
C VAL A 2 -5.95 -6.19 -10.52
N PRO A 3 -5.02 -5.62 -9.74
CA PRO A 3 -5.30 -4.48 -8.88
C PRO A 3 -5.28 -3.18 -9.69
N THR A 4 -6.26 -2.29 -9.48
CA THR A 4 -6.28 -0.97 -10.11
C THR A 4 -6.97 0.07 -9.22
N ALA A 5 -6.50 1.31 -9.29
CA ALA A 5 -7.15 2.47 -8.66
C ALA A 5 -8.41 2.91 -9.43
N THR A 6 -8.54 2.52 -10.70
CA THR A 6 -9.75 2.82 -11.48
C THR A 6 -10.94 2.00 -10.98
N PRO A 7 -12.18 2.52 -11.05
CA PRO A 7 -13.37 1.79 -10.60
C PRO A 7 -13.73 0.60 -11.49
N SER A 8 -13.08 0.46 -12.66
CA SER A 8 -13.28 -0.63 -13.59
C SER A 8 -12.01 -0.96 -14.37
N VAL A 9 -11.98 -2.15 -14.97
CA VAL A 9 -10.91 -2.58 -15.87
C VAL A 9 -11.44 -2.54 -17.30
N ALA A 10 -10.73 -1.86 -18.21
CA ALA A 10 -11.12 -1.76 -19.62
C ALA A 10 -11.32 -3.15 -20.25
N GLY A 11 -12.42 -3.31 -20.99
CA GLY A 11 -12.77 -4.59 -21.63
C GLY A 11 -13.27 -5.68 -20.68
N ARG A 12 -13.44 -5.38 -19.37
CA ARG A 12 -14.01 -6.32 -18.39
C ARG A 12 -15.25 -5.73 -17.73
N ARG A 13 -16.24 -6.58 -17.43
CA ARG A 13 -17.42 -6.21 -16.63
C ARG A 13 -17.36 -6.88 -15.26
N VAL A 14 -17.70 -6.14 -14.21
CA VAL A 14 -17.85 -6.69 -12.85
C VAL A 14 -19.10 -7.58 -12.83
N ARG A 15 -18.92 -8.87 -12.53
CA ARG A 15 -20.04 -9.83 -12.43
C ARG A 15 -20.59 -9.95 -11.01
N THR A 16 -19.71 -9.84 -10.02
CA THR A 16 -20.04 -10.02 -8.61
C THR A 16 -19.11 -9.17 -7.77
N CYS A 17 -19.69 -8.42 -6.82
CA CYS A 17 -18.94 -7.70 -5.80
C CYS A 17 -18.79 -8.62 -4.58
N ARG A 18 -17.55 -8.89 -4.16
CA ARG A 18 -17.24 -9.90 -3.13
C ARG A 18 -16.92 -9.30 -1.75
N GLY A 19 -17.23 -8.03 -1.55
CA GLY A 19 -16.89 -7.28 -0.34
C GLY A 19 -15.70 -6.35 -0.52
N VAL A 20 -15.35 -5.65 0.55
CA VAL A 20 -14.17 -4.78 0.63
C VAL A 20 -12.98 -5.61 1.12
N VAL A 21 -11.79 -5.26 0.67
CA VAL A 21 -10.53 -5.85 1.10
C VAL A 21 -9.58 -4.76 1.54
N THR A 22 -8.71 -5.08 2.47
CA THR A 22 -7.74 -4.17 3.09
C THR A 22 -6.38 -4.83 3.15
N GLY A 23 -5.33 -4.02 3.25
CA GLY A 23 -3.98 -4.52 3.40
C GLY A 23 -3.14 -3.43 4.03
N ASP A 24 -2.59 -3.72 5.19
CA ASP A 24 -1.96 -2.72 6.03
C ASP A 24 -0.50 -3.07 6.26
N ALA A 25 0.35 -2.06 6.36
CA ALA A 25 1.75 -2.26 6.71
C ALA A 25 2.23 -1.14 7.62
N ILE A 26 2.57 -1.49 8.85
CA ILE A 26 3.07 -0.54 9.85
C ILE A 26 4.60 -0.57 9.82
N VAL A 27 5.20 0.58 9.51
CA VAL A 27 6.66 0.75 9.58
C VAL A 27 7.04 1.22 10.98
N GLY A 28 7.80 0.41 11.71
CA GLY A 28 8.23 0.71 13.07
C GLY A 28 9.15 1.93 13.16
N ALA A 29 9.14 2.59 14.33
CA ALA A 29 9.85 3.85 14.58
C ALA A 29 11.38 3.78 14.35
N ASN A 30 12.00 2.61 14.54
CA ASN A 30 13.43 2.44 14.27
C ASN A 30 13.74 2.48 12.77
N ILE A 31 12.91 1.83 11.95
CA ILE A 31 13.04 1.84 10.49
C ILE A 31 12.74 3.24 9.94
N PHE A 32 11.74 3.91 10.51
CA PHE A 32 11.40 5.29 10.16
C PHE A 32 12.54 6.28 10.47
N ARG A 33 13.20 6.13 11.63
CA ARG A 33 14.36 6.95 12.02
C ARG A 33 15.51 6.80 11.03
N ASP A 34 15.82 5.56 10.64
CA ASP A 34 16.90 5.27 9.68
C ASP A 34 16.57 5.78 8.28
N LEU A 35 15.30 5.73 7.87
CA LEU A 35 14.82 6.32 6.63
C LEU A 35 14.98 7.84 6.63
N LEU A 36 14.53 8.53 7.68
CA LEU A 36 14.65 9.99 7.80
C LEU A 36 16.10 10.46 7.93
N ALA A 37 16.95 9.70 8.62
CA ALA A 37 18.38 10.00 8.73
C ALA A 37 19.07 9.96 7.36
N LYS A 38 18.69 9.00 6.50
CA LYS A 38 19.21 8.88 5.12
C LYS A 38 18.67 9.96 4.17
N ILE A 39 17.46 10.47 4.40
CA ILE A 39 16.82 11.51 3.56
C ILE A 39 17.43 12.91 3.80
N ARG A 40 17.99 13.19 4.98
CA ARG A 40 18.56 14.52 5.33
C ARG A 40 19.72 15.00 4.45
N GLY A 41 20.23 14.18 3.52
CA GLY A 41 21.30 14.55 2.60
C GLY A 41 20.91 14.70 1.12
N ILE A 42 19.67 14.38 0.71
CA ILE A 42 19.33 14.25 -0.72
C ILE A 42 18.10 15.11 -1.02
N VAL A 43 18.34 16.27 -1.61
CA VAL A 43 17.30 17.08 -2.27
C VAL A 43 16.62 16.18 -3.31
N ALA A 44 15.31 15.98 -3.13
CA ALA A 44 14.49 15.06 -3.91
C ALA A 44 14.25 15.58 -5.34
N ASP A 45 15.23 15.42 -6.22
CA ASP A 45 15.01 15.41 -7.66
C ASP A 45 14.91 13.96 -8.13
N ARG A 46 13.67 13.51 -8.37
CA ARG A 46 13.22 12.44 -9.29
C ARG A 46 14.04 11.13 -9.40
N SER A 47 14.99 10.86 -8.51
CA SER A 47 15.95 9.77 -8.61
C SER A 47 16.20 9.14 -7.24
N GLY A 48 15.41 8.10 -6.94
CA GLY A 48 15.81 7.01 -6.04
C GLY A 48 15.90 7.28 -4.52
N ALA A 49 15.64 8.49 -4.02
CA ALA A 49 15.87 8.84 -2.61
C ALA A 49 14.68 8.65 -1.66
N TYR A 50 13.49 8.27 -2.15
CA TYR A 50 12.49 7.67 -1.27
C TYR A 50 13.00 6.28 -0.93
N GLY A 51 13.48 6.08 0.31
CA GLY A 51 14.15 4.84 0.70
C GLY A 51 13.33 3.58 0.41
N THR A 52 13.98 2.43 0.49
CA THR A 52 13.38 1.11 0.19
C THR A 52 12.20 0.74 1.10
N GLU A 53 12.07 1.40 2.26
CA GLU A 53 11.15 1.00 3.31
C GLU A 53 9.68 1.30 3.00
N PRO A 54 9.27 2.50 2.55
CA PRO A 54 7.89 2.72 2.10
C PRO A 54 7.49 1.84 0.90
N GLN A 55 8.44 1.50 0.04
CA GLN A 55 8.20 0.56 -1.05
C GLN A 55 7.97 -0.85 -0.53
N ARG A 56 8.77 -1.30 0.45
CA ARG A 56 8.62 -2.61 1.10
C ARG A 56 7.31 -2.70 1.88
N ALA A 57 6.96 -1.68 2.65
CA ALA A 57 5.69 -1.59 3.37
C ALA A 57 4.51 -1.72 2.39
N ARG A 58 4.55 -0.98 1.28
CA ARG A 58 3.54 -1.10 0.22
C ARG A 58 3.48 -2.51 -0.38
N GLN A 59 4.61 -3.16 -0.61
CA GLN A 59 4.61 -4.55 -1.12
C GLN A 59 3.96 -5.53 -0.14
N ILE A 60 4.21 -5.37 1.17
CA ILE A 60 3.59 -6.17 2.23
C ILE A 60 2.07 -5.94 2.24
N ALA A 61 1.65 -4.66 2.31
CA ALA A 61 0.24 -4.28 2.28
C ALA A 61 -0.49 -4.85 1.04
N PHE A 62 0.09 -4.69 -0.16
CA PHE A 62 -0.49 -5.27 -1.38
C PHE A 62 -0.46 -6.81 -1.40
N GLY A 63 0.44 -7.45 -0.66
CA GLY A 63 0.47 -8.89 -0.46
C GLY A 63 -0.75 -9.35 0.33
N GLU A 64 -0.97 -8.79 1.51
CA GLU A 64 -2.14 -9.08 2.36
C GLU A 64 -3.46 -8.78 1.62
N PHE A 65 -3.51 -7.64 0.94
CA PHE A 65 -4.64 -7.21 0.13
C PHE A 65 -5.00 -8.23 -0.97
N ARG A 66 -3.99 -8.82 -1.63
CA ARG A 66 -4.17 -9.87 -2.65
C ARG A 66 -4.67 -11.16 -2.02
N GLU A 67 -4.09 -11.57 -0.90
CA GLU A 67 -4.49 -12.77 -0.19
C GLU A 67 -5.94 -12.69 0.27
N GLU A 68 -6.36 -11.55 0.81
CA GLU A 68 -7.75 -11.32 1.20
C GLU A 68 -8.70 -11.38 0.00
N ALA A 69 -8.38 -10.72 -1.10
CA ALA A 69 -9.18 -10.79 -2.33
C ALA A 69 -9.31 -12.23 -2.85
N MET A 70 -8.22 -13.01 -2.80
CA MET A 70 -8.23 -14.42 -3.19
C MET A 70 -9.09 -15.28 -2.26
N ARG A 71 -9.06 -15.04 -0.93
CA ARG A 71 -9.92 -15.74 0.04
C ARG A 71 -11.41 -15.54 -0.25
N LEU A 72 -11.79 -14.36 -0.72
CA LEU A 72 -13.16 -14.06 -1.13
C LEU A 72 -13.52 -14.64 -2.51
N GLY A 73 -12.56 -15.21 -3.24
CA GLY A 73 -12.72 -15.72 -4.60
C GLY A 73 -12.69 -14.63 -5.68
N GLY A 74 -12.13 -13.46 -5.36
CA GLY A 74 -11.94 -12.36 -6.29
C GLY A 74 -10.74 -12.57 -7.21
N ASP A 75 -10.90 -12.22 -8.50
CA ASP A 75 -9.82 -12.28 -9.50
C ASP A 75 -9.21 -10.90 -9.82
N SER A 76 -9.86 -9.84 -9.35
CA SER A 76 -9.54 -8.44 -9.63
C SER A 76 -9.98 -7.57 -8.46
N VAL A 77 -9.25 -6.48 -8.22
CA VAL A 77 -9.67 -5.45 -7.25
C VAL A 77 -9.59 -4.09 -7.92
N VAL A 78 -10.68 -3.35 -7.84
CA VAL A 78 -10.89 -2.06 -8.50
C VAL A 78 -11.18 -0.99 -7.45
N GLY A 79 -10.96 0.28 -7.80
CA GLY A 79 -11.19 1.39 -6.87
C GLY A 79 -10.25 1.37 -5.67
N ILE A 80 -9.01 0.90 -5.87
CA ILE A 80 -8.00 0.89 -4.81
C ILE A 80 -7.61 2.32 -4.47
N ASP A 81 -7.64 2.64 -3.18
CA ASP A 81 -7.03 3.83 -2.60
C ASP A 81 -5.82 3.44 -1.75
N LEU A 82 -4.81 4.31 -1.69
CA LEU A 82 -3.59 4.05 -0.92
C LEU A 82 -3.23 5.27 -0.08
N ASP A 83 -3.37 5.11 1.23
CA ASP A 83 -3.08 6.13 2.21
C ASP A 83 -1.80 5.84 2.99
N TYR A 84 -1.10 6.91 3.36
CA TYR A 84 0.05 6.87 4.26
C TYR A 84 -0.25 7.73 5.47
N GLU A 85 -0.38 7.10 6.64
CA GLU A 85 -0.61 7.79 7.91
C GLU A 85 0.53 7.57 8.90
N VAL A 86 0.86 8.63 9.66
CA VAL A 86 1.78 8.54 10.79
C VAL A 86 0.95 8.38 12.06
N VAL A 87 0.89 7.14 12.57
CA VAL A 87 0.22 6.84 13.83
C VAL A 87 1.06 7.40 14.99
N ARG A 88 0.52 8.36 15.74
CA ARG A 88 1.07 8.76 17.04
C ARG A 88 0.24 8.14 18.14
N VAL A 89 0.87 7.27 18.93
CA VAL A 89 0.26 6.82 20.19
C VAL A 89 0.51 7.91 21.22
N SER A 90 -0.50 8.75 21.45
CA SER A 90 -0.53 9.65 22.61
C SER A 90 -0.84 8.80 23.84
N LEU A 91 0.10 8.74 24.78
CA LEU A 91 -0.17 8.26 26.13
C LEU A 91 -0.68 9.47 26.93
N GLU A 92 -1.97 9.47 27.27
CA GLU A 92 -2.46 10.24 28.41
C GLU A 92 -2.20 9.48 29.71
#